data_AF-W6A722-F1
#
_entry.id   AF-W6A722-F1
#
_cell.length_a   1.000
_cell.length_b   1.000
_cell.length_c   1.000
_cell.angle_alpha   90.00
_cell.angle_beta   90.00
_cell.angle_gamma   90.00
#
_symmetry.space_group_name_H-M   'P 1'
#
loop_
_entity.id
_entity.type
_entity.pdbx_description
1 polymer ?
#
loop_
_entity_poly.entity_id
_entity_poly.type
_entity_poly.pdbx_seq_one_letter_code
_entity_poly.pdbx_strand_id
1 'polypeptide(L)'
;MSKKVLNVKQSVFKTLIVSIIFFIFSIICSAIFLVVSDKSWTGITIGIAVLCLVLNLMFIFAIIGGSVFLRVNKKIDHVEKFRARGALDAGLFYFRISSKIDKYIKELENEDKKEEVQED
;
A
#
# COMPACT_ATOMS: atom_id res chain seq x y z
N MET A 1 1.75 -0.37 22.55
CA MET A 1 2.14 -0.24 21.13
C MET A 1 3.35 0.65 20.93
N SER A 2 4.45 0.09 20.41
CA SER A 2 5.66 0.85 20.11
C SER A 2 5.42 1.95 19.06
N LYS A 3 6.04 3.14 19.22
CA LYS A 3 5.94 4.26 18.26
C LYS A 3 6.29 3.82 16.83
N LYS A 4 7.22 2.87 16.67
CA LYS A 4 7.64 2.29 15.38
C LYS A 4 6.47 1.56 14.68
N VAL A 5 5.70 0.73 15.41
CA VAL A 5 4.52 0.01 14.89
C VAL A 5 3.42 0.98 14.47
N LEU A 6 3.20 2.03 15.26
CA LEU A 6 2.15 3.02 15.01
C LEU A 6 2.45 3.82 13.73
N ASN A 7 3.72 4.19 13.50
CA ASN A 7 4.16 4.84 12.27
C ASN A 7 3.97 3.98 11.01
N VAL A 8 4.22 2.67 11.11
CA VAL A 8 4.00 1.74 9.99
C VAL A 8 2.51 1.62 9.69
N LYS A 9 1.66 1.38 10.70
CA LYS A 9 0.21 1.29 10.54
C LYS A 9 -0.38 2.57 9.95
N GLN A 10 0.05 3.74 10.43
CA GLN A 10 -0.36 5.03 9.87
C GLN A 10 0.08 5.21 8.42
N SER A 11 1.29 4.77 8.06
CA SER A 11 1.75 4.85 6.67
C SER A 11 0.90 3.97 5.76
N VAL A 12 0.61 2.73 6.17
CA VAL A 12 -0.29 1.82 5.43
C VAL A 12 -1.67 2.42 5.27
N PHE A 13 -2.22 3.01 6.34
CA PHE A 13 -3.53 3.65 6.33
C PHE A 13 -3.57 4.88 5.42
N LYS A 14 -2.52 5.73 5.42
CA LYS A 14 -2.39 6.85 4.48
C LYS A 14 -2.37 6.35 3.03
N THR A 15 -1.56 5.33 2.72
CA THR A 15 -1.51 4.75 1.37
C THR A 15 -2.86 4.16 0.96
N LEU A 16 -3.58 3.53 1.88
CA LEU A 16 -4.92 3.00 1.63
C LEU A 16 -5.91 4.12 1.29
N ILE A 17 -5.94 5.21 2.08
CA ILE A 17 -6.79 6.37 1.81
C ILE A 17 -6.45 6.99 0.45
N VAL A 18 -5.16 7.21 0.18
CA VAL A 18 -4.71 7.76 -1.11
C VAL A 18 -5.18 6.87 -2.26
N SER A 19 -5.04 5.55 -2.13
CA SER A 19 -5.49 4.59 -3.15
C SER A 19 -7.01 4.66 -3.38
N ILE A 20 -7.82 4.81 -2.32
CA ILE A 20 -9.27 4.97 -2.42
C ILE A 20 -9.63 6.29 -3.13
N ILE A 21 -8.96 7.39 -2.79
CA ILE A 21 -9.20 8.69 -3.42
C ILE A 21 -8.87 8.62 -4.92
N PHE A 22 -7.72 8.05 -5.27
CA PHE A 22 -7.32 7.88 -6.67
C PHE A 22 -8.27 6.95 -7.43
N PHE A 23 -8.77 5.90 -6.78
CA PHE A 23 -9.78 5.01 -7.37
C PHE A 23 -11.08 5.76 -7.71
N ILE A 24 -11.61 6.55 -6.77
CA ILE A 24 -12.80 7.38 -7.00
C ILE A 24 -12.54 8.39 -8.11
N PHE A 25 -11.38 9.06 -8.08
CA PHE A 25 -10.99 10.01 -9.13
C PHE A 25 -10.91 9.34 -10.50
N SER A 26 -10.35 8.13 -10.59
CA SER A 26 -10.28 7.35 -11.83
C SER A 26 -11.66 7.00 -12.38
N ILE A 27 -12.63 6.67 -11.51
CA ILE A 27 -14.02 6.41 -11.92
C ILE A 27 -14.66 7.68 -12.47
N ILE A 28 -14.50 8.82 -11.79
CA ILE A 28 -15.06 10.10 -12.23
C ILE A 28 -14.48 10.51 -13.59
N CYS A 29 -13.15 10.43 -13.76
CA CYS A 29 -12.51 10.70 -15.05
C CYS A 29 -13.04 9.77 -16.15
N SER A 30 -13.21 8.48 -15.87
CA SER A 30 -13.74 7.52 -16.83
C SER A 30 -15.19 7.87 -17.23
N ALA A 31 -16.03 8.25 -16.28
CA ALA A 31 -17.42 8.63 -16.54
C ALA A 31 -17.53 9.90 -17.40
N ILE A 32 -16.72 10.93 -17.10
CA ILE A 32 -16.68 12.17 -17.89
C ILE A 32 -16.23 11.87 -19.31
N PHE A 33 -15.17 11.08 -19.49
CA PHE A 33 -14.68 10.70 -20.82
C PHE A 33 -15.71 9.92 -21.63
N LEU A 34 -16.52 9.07 -20.99
CA LEU A 34 -17.57 8.31 -21.66
C LEU A 34 -18.71 9.21 -22.13
N VAL A 35 -19.10 10.21 -21.33
CA VAL A 35 -20.17 11.18 -21.66
C VAL A 35 -19.73 12.19 -22.74
N VAL A 36 -18.47 12.62 -22.72
CA VAL A 36 -17.93 13.63 -23.65
C VAL A 36 -17.42 13.00 -24.96
N SER A 37 -17.43 11.67 -25.10
CA SER A 37 -16.86 11.00 -26.27
C SER A 37 -17.68 11.21 -27.53
N ASP A 38 -17.25 12.15 -28.37
CA ASP A 38 -17.75 12.29 -29.74
C ASP A 38 -17.22 11.17 -30.66
N LYS A 39 -17.96 10.84 -31.74
CA LYS A 39 -17.66 9.73 -32.68
C LYS A 39 -16.26 9.77 -33.33
N SER A 40 -15.58 10.91 -33.29
CA SER A 40 -14.24 11.10 -33.86
C SER A 40 -13.12 10.56 -32.96
N TRP A 41 -13.35 10.47 -31.64
CA TRP A 41 -12.30 10.17 -30.65
C TRP A 41 -12.39 8.75 -30.08
N THR A 42 -13.24 7.89 -30.67
CA THR A 42 -13.63 6.58 -30.11
C THR A 42 -12.44 5.66 -29.83
N GLY A 43 -11.39 5.69 -30.67
CA GLY A 43 -10.18 4.89 -30.46
C GLY A 43 -9.38 5.34 -29.23
N ILE A 44 -9.30 6.65 -28.99
CA ILE A 44 -8.59 7.24 -27.85
C ILE A 44 -9.37 6.95 -26.57
N THR A 45 -10.71 7.08 -26.59
CA THR A 45 -11.54 6.78 -25.42
C THR A 45 -11.49 5.32 -25.03
N ILE A 46 -11.47 4.39 -26.00
CA ILE A 46 -11.29 2.96 -25.69
C ILE A 46 -9.92 2.70 -25.07
N GLY A 47 -8.84 3.31 -25.60
CA GLY A 47 -7.49 3.18 -25.02
C GLY A 47 -7.41 3.69 -23.58
N ILE A 48 -7.98 4.87 -23.30
CA ILE A 48 -8.04 5.45 -21.95
C ILE A 48 -8.89 4.59 -21.02
N ALA A 49 -10.02 4.04 -21.51
CA ALA A 49 -10.88 3.17 -20.71
C ALA A 49 -10.14 1.89 -20.28
N VAL A 50 -9.38 1.26 -21.19
CA VAL A 50 -8.57 0.08 -20.87
C VAL A 50 -7.48 0.42 -19.84
N LEU A 51 -6.78 1.54 -20.00
CA LEU A 51 -5.77 1.99 -19.03
C LEU A 51 -6.38 2.28 -17.65
N CYS A 52 -7.53 2.94 -17.59
CA CYS A 52 -8.27 3.15 -16.35
C CYS A 52 -8.70 1.84 -15.71
N LEU A 53 -9.09 0.84 -16.50
CA LEU A 53 -9.48 -0.48 -15.99
C LEU A 53 -8.29 -1.19 -15.33
N VAL A 54 -7.11 -1.18 -15.97
CA VAL A 54 -5.88 -1.74 -15.40
C VAL A 54 -5.48 -1.01 -14.11
N LEU A 55 -5.54 0.33 -14.10
CA LEU A 55 -5.25 1.13 -12.91
C LEU A 55 -6.22 0.83 -11.76
N ASN A 56 -7.52 0.74 -12.05
CA ASN A 56 -8.54 0.36 -11.08
C ASN A 56 -8.26 -1.01 -10.48
N LEU A 57 -7.84 -1.97 -11.31
CA LEU A 57 -7.47 -3.30 -10.85
C LEU A 57 -6.28 -3.26 -9.89
N MET A 58 -5.25 -2.44 -10.18
CA MET A 58 -4.13 -2.21 -9.26
C MET A 58 -4.55 -1.53 -7.95
N PHE A 59 -5.45 -0.54 -8.00
CA PHE A 59 -5.97 0.10 -6.79
C PHE A 59 -6.78 -0.87 -5.93
N ILE A 60 -7.58 -1.76 -6.53
CA ILE A 60 -8.31 -2.80 -5.80
C ILE A 60 -7.35 -3.72 -5.07
N PHE A 61 -6.29 -4.21 -5.73
CA PHE A 61 -5.27 -5.02 -5.07
C PHE A 61 -4.58 -4.27 -3.92
N ALA A 62 -4.28 -2.99 -4.11
CA ALA A 62 -3.72 -2.15 -3.06
C ALA A 62 -4.67 -2.01 -1.86
N ILE A 63 -5.95 -1.73 -2.10
CA ILE A 63 -6.97 -1.59 -1.04
C ILE A 63 -7.14 -2.91 -0.28
N ILE A 64 -7.19 -4.04 -0.97
CA ILE A 64 -7.29 -5.37 -0.36
C ILE A 64 -6.03 -5.66 0.47
N GLY A 65 -4.83 -5.49 -0.10
CA GLY A 65 -3.57 -5.73 0.60
C GLY A 65 -3.41 -4.87 1.85
N GLY A 66 -3.68 -3.57 1.75
CA GLY A 66 -3.65 -2.63 2.87
C GLY A 66 -4.69 -2.96 3.95
N SER A 67 -5.91 -3.32 3.55
CA SER A 67 -6.99 -3.69 4.47
C SER A 67 -6.69 -5.00 5.21
N VAL A 68 -6.24 -6.03 4.49
CA VAL A 68 -5.85 -7.32 5.07
C VAL A 68 -4.70 -7.13 6.04
N PHE A 69 -3.67 -6.36 5.66
CA PHE A 69 -2.55 -6.06 6.55
C PHE A 69 -3.00 -5.35 7.83
N LEU A 70 -3.83 -4.30 7.71
CA LEU A 70 -4.34 -3.57 8.89
C LEU A 70 -5.20 -4.46 9.79
N ARG A 71 -6.00 -5.36 9.19
CA ARG A 71 -6.89 -6.27 9.93
C ARG A 71 -6.12 -7.35 10.67
N VAL A 72 -5.20 -8.04 10.00
CA VAL A 72 -4.36 -9.10 10.56
C VAL A 72 -3.42 -8.53 11.63
N ASN A 73 -2.85 -7.35 11.39
CA ASN A 73 -1.90 -6.72 12.30
C ASN A 73 -2.56 -5.77 13.32
N LYS A 74 -3.89 -5.75 13.44
CA LYS A 74 -4.62 -4.84 14.33
C LYS A 74 -4.12 -4.94 15.78
N LYS A 75 -3.94 -6.16 16.28
CA LYS A 75 -3.53 -6.48 17.67
C LYS A 75 -2.02 -6.70 17.85
N ILE A 76 -1.21 -6.50 16.82
CA ILE A 76 0.23 -6.72 16.93
C ILE A 76 0.90 -5.48 17.50
N ASP A 77 1.64 -5.68 18.60
CA ASP A 77 2.39 -4.65 19.34
C ASP A 77 3.89 -4.61 19.01
N HIS A 78 4.42 -5.61 18.30
CA HIS A 78 5.84 -5.73 17.92
C HIS A 78 6.01 -5.85 16.40
N VAL A 79 6.98 -5.11 15.85
CA VAL A 79 7.24 -5.01 14.40
C VAL A 79 7.66 -6.35 13.79
N GLU A 80 8.36 -7.19 14.54
CA GLU A 80 8.84 -8.52 14.10
C GLU A 80 7.70 -9.53 13.88
N LYS A 81 6.58 -9.36 14.57
CA LYS A 81 5.42 -10.26 14.45
C LYS A 81 4.48 -9.87 13.31
N PHE A 82 4.83 -8.90 12.47
CA PHE A 82 3.98 -8.51 11.34
C PHE A 82 3.75 -9.68 10.38
N ARG A 83 2.62 -10.38 10.55
CA ARG A 83 2.13 -11.41 9.64
C ARG A 83 1.44 -10.71 8.46
N ALA A 84 1.62 -11.25 7.25
CA ALA A 84 1.13 -10.68 5.98
C ALA A 84 1.95 -9.52 5.37
N ARG A 85 3.27 -9.48 5.57
CA ARG A 85 4.17 -8.64 4.74
C ARG A 85 4.02 -8.90 3.23
N GLY A 86 3.82 -10.16 2.85
CA GLY A 86 3.58 -10.53 1.44
C GLY A 86 2.34 -9.86 0.83
N ALA A 87 1.33 -9.50 1.64
CA ALA A 87 0.17 -8.75 1.16
C ALA A 87 0.50 -7.28 0.87
N LEU A 88 1.53 -6.72 1.52
CA LEU A 88 2.08 -5.41 1.15
C LEU A 88 2.93 -5.51 -0.12
N ASP A 89 3.76 -6.56 -0.28
CA ASP A 89 4.59 -6.71 -1.48
C ASP A 89 3.76 -6.92 -2.75
N ALA A 90 2.58 -7.53 -2.64
CA ALA A 90 1.65 -7.65 -3.74
C ALA A 90 1.11 -6.30 -4.27
N GLY A 91 1.19 -5.23 -3.46
CA GLY A 91 0.75 -3.90 -3.84
C GLY A 91 1.92 -2.99 -4.22
N LEU A 92 1.96 -2.53 -5.47
CA LEU A 92 2.98 -1.62 -6.00
C LEU A 92 3.16 -0.34 -5.13
N PHE A 93 2.07 0.11 -4.49
CA PHE A 93 2.04 1.28 -3.60
C PHE A 93 2.63 1.04 -2.20
N TYR A 94 2.85 -0.21 -1.81
CA TYR A 94 3.24 -0.59 -0.46
C TYR A 94 4.70 -1.02 -0.35
N PHE A 95 5.41 -1.14 -1.46
CA PHE A 95 6.84 -1.51 -1.48
C PHE A 95 7.70 -0.60 -0.60
N ARG A 96 7.46 0.73 -0.64
CA ARG A 96 8.16 1.71 0.22
C ARG A 96 7.93 1.44 1.71
N ILE A 97 6.73 0.97 2.06
CA ILE A 97 6.38 0.66 3.45
C ILE A 97 7.03 -0.66 3.83
N SER A 98 6.95 -1.69 2.97
CA SER A 98 7.63 -2.99 3.15
C SER A 98 9.12 -2.80 3.47
N SER A 99 9.84 -2.02 2.64
CA SER A 99 11.26 -1.68 2.84
C SER A 99 11.53 -0.93 4.16
N LYS A 100 10.60 -0.08 4.59
CA LYS A 100 10.71 0.63 5.87
C LYS A 100 10.59 -0.33 7.06
N ILE A 101 9.73 -1.34 6.97
CA ILE A 101 9.60 -2.36 8.02
C ILE A 101 10.87 -3.23 8.07
N ASP A 102 11.47 -3.56 6.93
CA ASP A 102 12.75 -4.29 6.88
C ASP A 102 13.89 -3.54 7.54
N LYS A 103 14.00 -2.23 7.29
CA LYS A 103 14.98 -1.39 7.99
C LYS A 103 14.78 -1.41 9.51
N TYR A 104 13.53 -1.34 9.98
CA TYR A 104 13.25 -1.38 11.41
C TYR A 104 13.59 -2.73 12.06
N ILE A 105 13.42 -3.85 11.35
CA ILE A 105 13.85 -5.16 11.88
C ILE A 105 15.37 -5.26 11.93
N LYS A 106 16.08 -4.83 10.88
CA LYS A 106 17.55 -4.84 10.87
C LYS A 106 18.16 -3.93 11.94
N GLU A 107 17.51 -2.82 12.27
CA GLU A 107 17.95 -1.96 13.39
C GLU A 107 17.80 -2.67 14.74
N LEU A 108 16.71 -3.40 14.96
CA LEU A 108 16.50 -4.18 16.20
C LEU A 108 17.56 -5.29 16.33
N GLU A 109 17.80 -6.08 15.28
CA GLU A 109 18.85 -7.12 15.30
C GLU A 109 20.26 -6.58 15.58
N ASN A 110 20.55 -5.33 15.18
CA ASN A 110 21.85 -4.70 15.43
C ASN A 110 21.95 -4.05 16.81
N GLU A 111 20.84 -3.71 17.45
CA GLU A 111 20.80 -3.25 18.84
C GLU A 111 21.02 -4.44 19.79
N ASP A 112 20.35 -5.58 19.58
CA ASP A 112 20.56 -6.81 20.38
C ASP A 112 22.03 -7.29 20.31
N LYS A 113 22.63 -7.29 19.11
CA LYS A 113 24.06 -7.67 18.95
C LYS A 113 25.05 -6.72 19.61
N LYS A 114 24.68 -5.47 19.86
CA LYS A 114 25.57 -4.51 20.53
C LYS A 114 25.52 -4.64 22.05
N GLU A 115 24.39 -5.07 22.59
CA GLU A 115 24.24 -5.37 24.02
C GLU A 115 24.98 -6.66 24.38
N GLU A 116 24.94 -7.70 23.53
CA GLU A 116 25.71 -8.94 23.76
C GLU A 116 27.23 -8.75 23.74
N VAL A 117 27.75 -7.77 22.97
CA VAL A 117 29.20 -7.50 22.88
C VAL A 117 29.72 -6.61 24.03
N GLN A 118 28.83 -6.00 24.82
CA GLN A 118 29.21 -5.19 25.98
C GLN A 118 29.22 -5.98 27.30
N GLU A 119 28.71 -7.21 27.31
CA GLU A 119 28.76 -8.09 28.49
C GLU A 119 30.00 -9.01 28.54
N ASP A 120 30.86 -8.99 27.51
CA ASP A 120 32.16 -9.70 27.47
C ASP A 120 33.36 -8.81 27.85
#